data_AF-A0A7W8KF45-F1
#
_entry.id   AF-A0A7W8KF45-F1
#
_cell.length_a   1.000
_cell.length_b   1.000
_cell.length_c   1.000
_cell.angle_alpha   90.00
_cell.angle_beta   90.00
_cell.angle_gamma   90.00
#
_symmetry.space_group_name_H-M   'P 1'
#
loop_
_entity.id
_entity.type
_entity.pdbx_description
1 polymer ?
#
loop_
_entity_poly.entity_id
_entity_poly.type
_entity_poly.pdbx_seq_one_letter_code
_entity_poly.pdbx_strand_id
1 'polypeptide(L)'
;MHAEATLVPLLFFGSVFAFPLVRRQLIHRHEMERLAALRPALPAPESAAPPAADDAPALALRLPEPHRQYALALLCRLQDAPYDRLDPQAQFLLRQARLDYLPATLRAYLHLTPAGRQQLLARGYSPEAHLQEQLETIARGVTAALGLDQTAAQHLLTQGRFLKDRFEDGPGTVREYLRS
;
A
#
# COMPACT_ATOMS: atom_id res chain seq x y z
N MET A 1 -6.65 -48.11 3.72
CA MET A 1 -5.49 -47.74 2.87
C MET A 1 -5.88 -46.64 1.87
N HIS A 2 -6.02 -45.38 2.29
CA HIS A 2 -6.42 -44.28 1.37
C HIS A 2 -5.60 -42.98 1.50
N ALA A 3 -4.53 -42.95 2.30
CA ALA A 3 -3.73 -41.73 2.48
C ALA A 3 -2.75 -41.45 1.32
N GLU A 4 -2.34 -42.47 0.57
CA GLU A 4 -1.36 -42.30 -0.52
C GLU A 4 -1.97 -41.78 -1.82
N ALA A 5 -3.27 -42.00 -2.05
CA ALA A 5 -3.93 -41.63 -3.30
C ALA A 5 -4.12 -40.11 -3.48
N THR A 6 -4.15 -39.34 -2.38
CA THR A 6 -4.30 -37.87 -2.40
C THR A 6 -2.96 -37.12 -2.32
N LEU A 7 -1.89 -37.77 -1.88
CA LEU A 7 -0.60 -37.14 -1.65
C LEU A 7 0.16 -36.90 -2.98
N VAL A 8 0.04 -37.84 -3.92
CA VAL A 8 0.66 -37.76 -5.25
C VAL A 8 0.16 -36.57 -6.10
N PRO A 9 -1.16 -36.35 -6.28
CA PRO A 9 -1.63 -35.19 -7.07
C PRO A 9 -1.35 -33.85 -6.39
N LEU A 10 -1.32 -33.78 -5.06
CA LEU A 10 -1.03 -32.54 -4.32
C LEU A 10 0.43 -32.11 -4.49
N LEU A 11 1.37 -33.06 -4.44
CA LEU A 11 2.79 -32.81 -4.71
C LEU A 11 3.02 -32.40 -6.17
N PHE A 12 2.32 -33.04 -7.12
CA PHE A 12 2.41 -32.67 -8.53
C PHE A 12 1.93 -31.23 -8.76
N PHE A 13 0.78 -30.85 -8.19
CA PHE A 13 0.24 -29.49 -8.29
C PHE A 13 1.17 -28.45 -7.64
N GLY A 14 1.73 -28.76 -6.47
CA GLY A 14 2.74 -27.91 -5.83
C GLY A 14 3.98 -27.70 -6.72
N SER A 15 4.47 -28.76 -7.37
CA SER A 15 5.66 -28.68 -8.23
C SER A 15 5.43 -27.87 -9.51
N VAL A 16 4.27 -28.02 -10.16
CA VAL A 16 3.98 -27.35 -11.44
C VAL A 16 3.71 -25.85 -11.23
N PHE A 17 3.11 -25.46 -10.09
CA PHE A 17 2.74 -24.06 -9.84
C PHE A 17 3.72 -23.27 -8.97
N ALA A 18 4.47 -23.91 -8.06
CA ALA A 18 5.47 -23.19 -7.24
C ALA A 18 6.81 -22.97 -7.98
N PHE A 19 7.22 -23.94 -8.80
CA PHE A 19 8.50 -23.89 -9.51
C PHE A 19 8.66 -22.71 -10.48
N PRO A 20 7.65 -22.32 -11.31
CA PRO A 20 7.79 -21.15 -12.19
C PRO A 20 7.82 -19.81 -11.43
N LEU A 21 7.19 -19.71 -10.25
CA LEU A 21 7.20 -18.48 -9.45
C LEU A 21 8.54 -18.27 -8.72
N VAL A 22 9.13 -19.34 -8.18
CA VAL A 22 10.48 -19.29 -7.56
C VAL A 22 11.55 -19.02 -8.62
N ARG A 23 11.43 -19.61 -9.81
CA ARG A 23 12.38 -19.39 -10.91
C ARG A 23 12.40 -17.93 -11.40
N ARG A 24 11.26 -17.25 -11.43
CA ARG A 24 11.18 -15.84 -11.85
C ARG A 24 11.86 -14.89 -10.85
N GLN A 25 11.83 -15.21 -9.55
CA GLN A 25 12.51 -14.41 -8.53
C GLN A 25 14.04 -14.57 -8.58
N LEU A 26 14.54 -15.77 -8.87
CA LEU A 26 15.98 -16.04 -8.97
C LEU A 26 16.63 -15.38 -10.19
N ILE A 27 15.94 -15.33 -11.34
CA ILE A 27 16.47 -14.71 -12.57
C ILE A 27 16.64 -13.20 -12.37
N HIS A 28 15.69 -12.52 -11.74
CA HIS A 28 15.81 -11.08 -11.45
C HIS A 28 16.92 -10.77 -10.44
N ARG A 29 17.14 -11.62 -9.44
CA ARG A 29 18.22 -11.41 -8.47
C ARG A 29 19.59 -11.50 -9.13
N HIS A 30 19.78 -12.48 -10.02
CA HIS A 30 21.05 -12.65 -10.73
C HIS A 30 21.33 -11.57 -11.78
N GLU A 31 20.29 -11.06 -12.46
CA GLU A 31 20.44 -9.89 -13.33
C GLU A 31 20.86 -8.64 -12.55
N MET A 32 20.28 -8.41 -11.38
CA MET A 32 20.64 -7.27 -10.53
C MET A 32 22.07 -7.38 -9.99
N GLU A 33 22.50 -8.57 -9.58
CA GLU A 33 23.88 -8.82 -9.13
C GLU A 33 24.89 -8.66 -10.27
N ARG A 34 24.55 -9.08 -11.51
CA ARG A 34 25.40 -8.85 -12.69
C ARG A 34 25.51 -7.39 -13.08
N LEU A 35 24.41 -6.63 -13.05
CA LEU A 35 24.43 -5.19 -13.32
C LEU A 35 25.18 -4.40 -12.24
N ALA A 36 25.13 -4.84 -10.98
CA ALA A 36 25.94 -4.28 -9.90
C ALA A 36 27.44 -4.56 -10.08
N ALA A 37 27.81 -5.77 -10.51
CA ALA A 37 29.20 -6.15 -10.77
C ALA A 37 29.81 -5.47 -12.01
N LEU A 38 28.98 -5.09 -12.99
CA LEU A 38 29.38 -4.39 -14.22
C LEU A 38 29.45 -2.87 -14.07
N ARG A 39 29.15 -2.30 -12.89
CA ARG A 39 29.15 -0.85 -12.68
C ARG A 39 30.57 -0.40 -12.30
N PRO A 40 31.33 0.28 -13.18
CA PRO A 40 32.58 0.91 -12.77
C PRO A 40 32.27 2.02 -11.75
N ALA A 41 33.06 2.07 -10.68
CA ALA A 41 32.96 3.09 -9.65
C ALA A 41 33.34 4.47 -10.22
N LEU A 42 32.33 5.22 -10.68
CA LEU A 42 32.45 6.63 -10.98
C LEU A 42 32.12 7.44 -9.71
N PRO A 43 32.89 8.48 -9.38
CA PRO A 43 32.59 9.33 -8.23
C PRO A 43 31.26 10.04 -8.47
N ALA A 44 30.40 10.07 -7.46
CA ALA A 44 29.07 10.65 -7.56
C ALA A 44 29.13 12.18 -7.73
N PRO A 45 28.43 12.72 -8.74
CA PRO A 45 27.78 14.01 -8.62
C PRO A 45 26.26 13.77 -8.51
N GLU A 46 25.70 14.17 -7.38
CA GLU A 46 24.45 14.93 -7.29
C GLU A 46 23.51 14.81 -8.51
N SER A 47 22.80 13.68 -8.62
CA SER A 47 21.90 13.42 -9.75
C SER A 47 20.50 13.93 -9.42
N ALA A 48 20.20 15.14 -9.90
CA ALA A 48 18.85 15.45 -10.34
C ALA A 48 18.52 14.50 -11.50
N ALA A 49 17.89 13.36 -11.19
CA ALA A 49 17.42 12.44 -12.21
C ALA A 49 16.41 13.16 -13.12
N PRO A 50 16.51 13.02 -14.47
CA PRO A 50 15.45 13.50 -15.34
C PRO A 50 14.15 12.78 -14.97
N PRO A 51 12.98 13.46 -15.02
CA PRO A 51 11.70 12.82 -14.73
C PRO A 51 11.55 11.64 -15.66
N ALA A 52 11.43 10.44 -15.11
CA ALA A 52 11.11 9.28 -15.92
C ALA A 52 9.77 9.59 -16.60
N ALA A 53 9.64 9.27 -17.88
CA ALA A 53 8.45 9.57 -18.69
C ALA A 53 7.14 8.97 -18.15
N ASP A 54 7.19 8.23 -17.02
CA ASP A 54 6.10 7.58 -16.31
C ASP A 54 6.11 7.87 -14.78
N ASP A 55 6.45 9.10 -14.38
CA ASP A 55 6.34 9.52 -12.99
C ASP A 55 4.87 9.43 -12.51
N ALA A 56 4.67 8.88 -11.31
CA ALA A 56 3.34 8.64 -10.72
C ALA A 56 2.38 9.86 -10.78
N PRO A 57 2.84 11.10 -10.50
CA PRO A 57 2.01 12.29 -10.64
C PRO A 57 1.58 12.57 -12.09
N ALA A 58 2.49 12.37 -13.05
CA ALA A 58 2.17 12.55 -14.47
C ALA A 58 1.13 11.52 -14.95
N LEU A 59 1.23 10.28 -14.46
CA LEU A 59 0.21 9.24 -14.71
C LEU A 59 -1.13 9.60 -14.08
N ALA A 60 -1.13 10.12 -12.84
CA ALA A 60 -2.36 10.51 -12.15
C ALA A 60 -3.13 11.62 -12.89
N LEU A 61 -2.43 12.61 -13.45
CA LEU A 61 -3.04 13.71 -14.20
C LEU A 61 -3.79 13.26 -15.47
N ARG A 62 -3.41 12.12 -16.05
CA ARG A 62 -4.04 11.56 -17.25
C ARG A 62 -5.36 10.83 -16.97
N LEU A 63 -5.70 10.60 -15.69
CA LEU A 63 -6.91 9.91 -15.30
C LEU A 63 -8.16 10.78 -15.51
N PRO A 64 -9.32 10.14 -15.76
CA PRO A 64 -10.61 10.82 -15.67
C PRO A 64 -10.93 11.22 -14.22
N GLU A 65 -11.83 12.18 -14.06
CA GLU A 65 -12.43 12.46 -12.75
C GLU A 65 -13.48 11.39 -12.43
N PRO A 66 -13.61 10.94 -11.16
CA PRO A 66 -12.98 11.46 -9.94
C PRO A 66 -11.61 10.83 -9.58
N HIS A 67 -11.14 9.83 -10.33
CA HIS A 67 -9.96 9.03 -9.99
C HIS A 67 -8.67 9.84 -9.94
N ARG A 68 -8.57 10.89 -10.75
CA ARG A 68 -7.44 11.84 -10.73
C ARG A 68 -7.25 12.46 -9.35
N GLN A 69 -8.30 13.05 -8.78
CA GLN A 69 -8.24 13.69 -7.47
C GLN A 69 -7.85 12.70 -6.39
N TYR A 70 -8.41 11.50 -6.44
CA TYR A 70 -8.10 10.44 -5.48
C TYR A 70 -6.63 10.01 -5.54
N ALA A 71 -6.10 9.75 -6.74
CA ALA A 71 -4.71 9.37 -6.94
C ALA A 71 -3.74 10.46 -6.49
N LEU A 72 -4.04 11.73 -6.77
CA LEU A 72 -3.23 12.86 -6.32
C LEU A 72 -3.25 13.00 -4.79
N ALA A 73 -4.41 12.86 -4.15
CA ALA A 73 -4.51 12.89 -2.69
C ALA A 73 -3.67 11.78 -2.03
N LEU A 74 -3.66 10.58 -2.62
CA LEU A 74 -2.83 9.47 -2.17
C LEU A 74 -1.33 9.77 -2.35
N LEU A 75 -0.94 10.37 -3.48
CA LEU A 75 0.45 10.79 -3.72
C LEU A 75 0.91 11.84 -2.70
N CYS A 76 0.08 12.83 -2.38
CA CYS A 76 0.38 13.82 -1.35
C CYS A 76 0.60 13.13 0.00
N ARG A 77 -0.29 12.21 0.41
CA ARG A 77 -0.13 11.44 1.66
C ARG A 77 1.17 10.63 1.71
N LEU A 78 1.55 10.01 0.60
CA LEU A 78 2.81 9.25 0.50
C LEU A 78 4.05 10.15 0.55
N GLN A 79 3.92 11.38 0.06
CA GLN A 79 4.98 12.39 0.08
C GLN A 79 5.14 13.01 1.48
N ASP A 80 4.03 13.27 2.17
CA ASP A 80 3.97 13.90 3.50
C ASP A 80 4.20 12.90 4.64
N ALA A 81 4.42 11.62 4.33
CA ALA A 81 4.63 10.58 5.33
C ALA A 81 5.89 10.86 6.17
N PRO A 82 5.82 10.75 7.51
CA PRO A 82 6.95 11.03 8.39
C PRO A 82 7.90 9.82 8.46
N TYR A 83 8.60 9.51 7.35
CA TYR A 83 9.43 8.30 7.20
C TYR A 83 10.39 8.06 8.38
N ASP A 84 10.98 9.10 8.94
CA ASP A 84 11.96 9.00 10.05
C ASP A 84 11.37 8.49 11.37
N ARG A 85 10.05 8.55 11.54
CA ARG A 85 9.34 8.13 12.76
C ARG A 85 8.65 6.77 12.63
N LEU A 86 8.70 6.19 11.43
CA LEU A 86 8.05 4.92 11.13
C LEU A 86 9.01 3.75 11.35
N ASP A 87 8.45 2.58 11.65
CA ASP A 87 9.22 1.35 11.71
C ASP A 87 9.76 0.97 10.31
N PRO A 88 10.84 0.18 10.21
CA PRO A 88 11.44 -0.18 8.92
C PRO A 88 10.44 -0.88 7.97
N GLN A 89 9.49 -1.63 8.52
CA GLN A 89 8.46 -2.31 7.74
C GLN A 89 7.48 -1.32 7.09
N ALA A 90 6.94 -0.35 7.83
CA ALA A 90 6.08 0.68 7.25
C ALA A 90 6.86 1.54 6.25
N GLN A 91 8.11 1.91 6.54
CA GLN A 91 8.95 2.65 5.59
C GLN A 91 9.10 1.91 4.27
N PHE A 92 9.37 0.60 4.32
CA PHE A 92 9.46 -0.24 3.13
C PHE A 92 8.14 -0.27 2.36
N LEU A 93 7.02 -0.49 3.04
CA LEU A 93 5.71 -0.55 2.41
C LEU A 93 5.33 0.77 1.73
N LEU A 94 5.55 1.91 2.39
CA LEU A 94 5.26 3.23 1.83
C LEU A 94 6.15 3.54 0.62
N ARG A 95 7.44 3.19 0.66
CA ARG A 95 8.33 3.31 -0.50
C ARG A 95 7.84 2.44 -1.66
N GLN A 96 7.45 1.20 -1.39
CA GLN A 96 6.96 0.29 -2.41
C GLN A 96 5.61 0.75 -2.99
N ALA A 97 4.73 1.30 -2.15
CA ALA A 97 3.48 1.92 -2.60
C ALA A 97 3.75 3.10 -3.55
N ARG A 98 4.73 3.95 -3.21
CA ARG A 98 5.09 5.14 -4.01
C ARG A 98 5.77 4.79 -5.34
N LEU A 99 6.70 3.84 -5.32
CA LEU A 99 7.59 3.58 -6.46
C LEU A 99 7.06 2.48 -7.39
N ASP A 100 6.35 1.50 -6.84
CA ASP A 100 5.97 0.31 -7.61
C ASP A 100 4.45 0.19 -7.75
N TYR A 101 3.73 0.07 -6.64
CA TYR A 101 2.32 -0.32 -6.67
C TYR A 101 1.42 0.74 -7.31
N LEU A 102 1.51 1.99 -6.84
CA LEU A 102 0.66 3.04 -7.37
C LEU A 102 0.96 3.32 -8.86
N PRO A 103 2.22 3.53 -9.29
CA PRO A 103 2.54 3.73 -10.70
C PRO A 103 2.13 2.54 -11.58
N ALA A 104 2.31 1.29 -11.11
CA ALA A 104 1.90 0.11 -11.86
C ALA A 104 0.38 0.04 -12.05
N THR A 105 -0.40 0.34 -11.01
CA THR A 105 -1.87 0.38 -11.08
C THR A 105 -2.34 1.44 -12.07
N LEU A 106 -1.76 2.64 -12.02
CA LEU A 106 -2.14 3.71 -12.94
C LEU A 106 -1.78 3.37 -14.40
N ARG A 107 -0.58 2.82 -14.63
CA ARG A 107 -0.17 2.34 -15.97
C ARG A 107 -1.10 1.24 -16.48
N ALA A 108 -1.48 0.28 -15.64
CA ALA A 108 -2.37 -0.81 -16.03
C ALA A 108 -3.74 -0.29 -16.51
N TYR A 109 -4.31 0.69 -15.82
CA TYR A 109 -5.57 1.31 -16.24
C TYR A 109 -5.42 2.13 -17.53
N LEU A 110 -4.37 2.94 -17.64
CA LEU A 110 -4.13 3.80 -18.81
C LEU A 110 -3.80 2.99 -20.08
N HIS A 111 -3.22 1.80 -19.93
CA HIS A 111 -2.94 0.88 -21.05
C HIS A 111 -4.08 -0.10 -21.35
N LEU A 112 -5.23 0.03 -20.69
CA LEU A 112 -6.35 -0.86 -20.89
C LEU A 112 -6.95 -0.68 -22.30
N THR A 113 -6.81 -1.71 -23.13
CA THR A 113 -7.33 -1.72 -24.50
C THR A 113 -8.86 -1.81 -24.53
N PRO A 114 -9.52 -1.41 -25.65
CA PRO A 114 -10.97 -1.57 -25.81
C PRO A 114 -11.43 -3.02 -25.60
N ALA A 115 -10.67 -4.00 -26.08
CA ALA A 115 -10.93 -5.42 -25.88
C ALA A 115 -10.84 -5.81 -24.40
N GLY A 116 -9.83 -5.31 -23.67
CA GLY A 116 -9.70 -5.52 -22.22
C GLY A 116 -10.87 -4.90 -21.43
N ARG A 117 -11.31 -3.70 -21.82
CA ARG A 117 -12.52 -3.06 -21.24
C ARG A 117 -13.76 -3.91 -21.47
N GLN A 118 -13.98 -4.38 -22.69
CA GLN A 118 -15.12 -5.26 -23.01
C GLN A 118 -15.07 -6.57 -22.22
N GLN A 119 -13.90 -7.17 -22.04
CA GLN A 119 -13.74 -8.40 -21.25
C GLN A 119 -14.06 -8.18 -19.76
N LEU A 120 -13.66 -7.05 -19.18
CA LEU A 120 -14.02 -6.71 -17.79
C LEU A 120 -15.53 -6.52 -17.65
N LEU A 121 -16.14 -5.78 -18.58
CA LEU A 121 -17.58 -5.55 -18.59
C LEU A 121 -18.37 -6.84 -18.78
N ALA A 122 -17.92 -7.75 -19.65
CA ALA A 122 -18.53 -9.07 -19.84
C ALA A 122 -18.46 -9.95 -18.58
N ARG A 123 -17.52 -9.66 -17.68
CA ARG A 123 -17.40 -10.30 -16.36
C ARG A 123 -18.12 -9.53 -15.25
N GLY A 124 -18.83 -8.46 -15.59
CA GLY A 124 -19.56 -7.63 -14.63
C GLY A 124 -18.72 -6.60 -13.88
N TYR A 125 -17.45 -6.39 -14.27
CA TYR A 125 -16.56 -5.41 -13.64
C TYR A 125 -16.51 -4.13 -14.47
N SER A 126 -16.80 -2.99 -13.84
CA SER A 126 -16.47 -1.68 -14.42
C SER A 126 -14.96 -1.44 -14.25
N PRO A 127 -14.22 -1.09 -15.32
CA PRO A 127 -12.81 -0.73 -15.22
C PRO A 127 -12.55 0.40 -14.23
N GLU A 128 -13.44 1.39 -14.18
CA GLU A 128 -13.38 2.54 -13.28
C GLU A 128 -13.63 2.12 -11.83
N ALA A 129 -14.62 1.26 -11.58
CA ALA A 129 -14.87 0.70 -10.25
C ALA A 129 -13.67 -0.14 -9.77
N HIS A 130 -13.11 -0.95 -10.66
CA HIS A 130 -11.95 -1.77 -10.33
C HIS A 130 -10.71 -0.92 -10.03
N LEU A 131 -10.45 0.13 -10.80
CA LEU A 131 -9.38 1.09 -10.48
C LEU A 131 -9.59 1.70 -9.10
N GLN A 132 -10.82 2.12 -8.78
CA GLN A 132 -11.13 2.69 -7.48
C GLN A 132 -10.85 1.72 -6.33
N GLU A 133 -11.28 0.46 -6.45
CA GLU A 133 -11.00 -0.59 -5.45
C GLU A 133 -9.50 -0.80 -5.21
N GLN A 134 -8.70 -0.77 -6.28
CA GLN A 134 -7.24 -0.89 -6.16
C GLN A 134 -6.63 0.31 -5.43
N LEU A 135 -7.06 1.53 -5.78
CA LEU A 135 -6.60 2.75 -5.12
C LEU A 135 -7.01 2.79 -3.64
N GLU A 136 -8.23 2.37 -3.31
CA GLU A 136 -8.71 2.25 -1.92
C GLU A 136 -7.93 1.20 -1.13
N THR A 137 -7.54 0.10 -1.77
CA THR A 137 -6.72 -0.94 -1.14
C THR A 137 -5.33 -0.41 -0.82
N ILE A 138 -4.69 0.31 -1.74
CA ILE A 138 -3.42 0.99 -1.49
C ILE A 138 -3.58 2.03 -0.37
N ALA A 139 -4.63 2.85 -0.43
CA ALA A 139 -4.89 3.88 0.58
C ALA A 139 -5.07 3.29 1.98
N ARG A 140 -5.81 2.18 2.13
CA ARG A 140 -5.94 1.47 3.42
C ARG A 140 -4.61 0.93 3.92
N GLY A 141 -3.80 0.34 3.04
CA GLY A 141 -2.45 -0.13 3.39
C GLY A 141 -1.55 1.00 3.87
N VAL A 142 -1.61 2.16 3.21
CA VAL A 142 -0.87 3.36 3.61
C VAL A 142 -1.36 3.89 4.95
N THR A 143 -2.68 4.04 5.16
CA THR A 143 -3.25 4.49 6.45
C THR A 143 -2.85 3.57 7.60
N ALA A 144 -2.89 2.26 7.37
CA ALA A 144 -2.49 1.26 8.37
C ALA A 144 -0.99 1.35 8.68
N ALA A 145 -0.13 1.48 7.67
CA ALA A 145 1.31 1.64 7.84
C ALA A 145 1.69 2.94 8.55
N LEU A 146 0.89 4.00 8.38
CA LEU A 146 1.06 5.26 9.10
C LEU A 146 0.53 5.21 10.55
N GLY A 147 -0.13 4.12 10.96
CA GLY A 147 -0.72 4.01 12.29
C GLY A 147 -1.84 5.03 12.57
N LEU A 148 -2.43 5.62 11.54
CA LEU A 148 -3.40 6.72 11.67
C LEU A 148 -4.68 6.25 12.39
N ASP A 149 -5.13 5.02 12.13
CA ASP A 149 -6.32 4.49 12.78
C ASP A 149 -6.09 4.21 14.27
N GLN A 150 -4.90 3.72 14.63
CA GLN A 150 -4.53 3.44 16.02
C GLN A 150 -4.35 4.73 16.83
N THR A 151 -3.70 5.73 16.24
CA THR A 151 -3.49 7.04 16.87
C THR A 151 -4.83 7.76 17.09
N ALA A 152 -5.72 7.77 16.09
CA ALA A 152 -7.06 8.34 16.22
C ALA A 152 -7.89 7.63 17.31
N ALA A 153 -7.89 6.30 17.33
CA ALA A 153 -8.57 5.53 18.36
C ALA A 153 -8.03 5.83 19.77
N GLN A 154 -6.71 5.88 19.92
CA GLN A 154 -6.07 6.20 21.20
C GLN A 154 -6.42 7.62 21.68
N HIS A 155 -6.46 8.60 20.76
CA HIS A 155 -6.87 9.96 21.08
C HIS A 155 -8.33 10.02 21.55
N LEU A 156 -9.26 9.31 20.89
CA LEU A 156 -10.66 9.25 21.31
C LEU A 156 -10.83 8.62 22.70
N LEU A 157 -10.11 7.52 22.98
CA LEU A 157 -10.14 6.89 24.31
C LEU A 157 -9.60 7.83 25.40
N THR A 158 -8.52 8.54 25.10
CA THR A 158 -7.90 9.49 26.03
C THR A 158 -8.82 10.69 26.31
N GLN A 159 -9.46 11.23 25.27
CA GLN A 159 -10.45 12.29 25.41
C GLN A 159 -11.68 11.83 26.18
N GLY A 160 -12.21 10.64 25.90
CA GLY A 160 -13.35 10.07 26.63
C GLY A 160 -13.08 9.91 28.12
N ARG A 161 -11.88 9.44 28.48
CA ARG A 161 -11.47 9.34 29.89
C ARG A 161 -11.38 10.70 30.56
N PHE A 162 -10.76 11.69 29.91
CA PHE A 162 -10.69 13.05 30.44
C PHE A 162 -12.08 13.67 30.67
N LEU A 163 -13.03 13.44 29.75
CA LEU A 163 -14.39 13.94 29.88
C LEU A 163 -15.12 13.27 31.06
N LYS A 164 -14.95 11.96 31.24
CA LYS A 164 -15.49 11.23 32.38
C LYS A 164 -14.94 11.75 33.71
N ASP A 165 -13.61 11.87 33.82
CA ASP A 165 -12.94 12.38 35.03
C ASP A 165 -13.41 13.82 35.36
N ARG A 166 -13.71 14.65 34.35
CA ARG A 166 -14.11 16.05 34.55
C ARG A 166 -15.60 16.25 34.83
N PHE A 167 -16.48 15.43 34.24
CA PHE A 167 -17.93 15.66 34.25
C PHE A 167 -18.75 14.58 34.99
N GLU A 168 -18.24 13.36 35.11
CA GLU A 168 -18.89 12.31 35.92
C GLU A 168 -18.32 12.29 37.35
N ASP A 169 -17.00 12.48 37.50
CA ASP A 169 -16.30 12.35 38.79
C ASP A 169 -16.09 13.69 39.55
N GLY A 170 -16.70 14.80 39.12
CA GLY A 170 -16.72 16.05 39.89
C GLY A 170 -17.98 16.90 39.67
N PRO A 171 -18.49 17.69 40.66
CA PRO A 171 -18.12 17.87 42.07
C PRO A 171 -19.13 17.17 43.04
N GLY A 172 -19.58 15.96 42.72
CA GLY A 172 -20.49 15.20 43.59
C GLY A 172 -19.81 14.60 44.83
N THR A 173 -18.52 14.26 44.71
CA THR A 173 -17.76 13.48 45.71
C THR A 173 -17.13 14.33 46.81
N VAL A 174 -17.17 15.67 46.69
CA VAL A 174 -16.67 16.59 47.74
C VAL A 174 -17.67 16.75 48.90
N ARG A 175 -18.94 16.35 48.70
CA ARG A 175 -19.98 16.44 49.74
C ARG A 175 -19.83 15.40 50.86
N GLU A 176 -19.04 14.35 50.66
CA GLU A 176 -18.90 13.27 51.64
C GLU A 176 -17.76 13.53 52.65
N TYR A 177 -16.77 14.36 52.30
CA TYR A 177 -15.69 14.78 53.21
C TYR A 177 -16.03 15.96 54.12
N LEU A 178 -17.18 16.62 53.91
CA LEU A 178 -17.66 17.73 54.76
C LEU A 178 -18.76 17.32 55.73
N ARG A 179 -19.01 16.02 55.90
CA ARG A 179 -20.04 15.46 56.80
C ARG A 179 -19.52 14.45 57.82
N SER A 180 -18.20 14.28 57.92
CA SER A 180 -17.49 13.54 58.99
C SER A 180 -16.80 14.53 59.91
#